data_AF-A0A238YVH2-F1
#
_entry.id   AF-A0A238YVH2-F1
#
_cell.length_a   1.000
_cell.length_b   1.000
_cell.length_c   1.000
_cell.angle_alpha   90.00
_cell.angle_beta   90.00
_cell.angle_gamma   90.00
#
_symmetry.space_group_name_H-M   'P 1'
#
loop_
_entity.id
_entity.type
_entity.pdbx_description
1 polymer ?
#
loop_
_entity_poly.entity_id
_entity_poly.type
_entity_poly.pdbx_seq_one_letter_code
_entity_poly.pdbx_strand_id
1 'polypeptide(L)'
;MSVPTLPTLFMATSSYTPINCSFYDELEARATTGQPCTLTYRTEPDTPPSTYHGTIQDLFIKDKVEYLRLADGFELRLDALVAVDDKEMRNYC
;
A
#
# COMPACT_ATOMS: atom_id res chain seq x y z
N MET A 1 -42.22 14.70 -18.97
CA MET A 1 -41.27 14.12 -19.95
C MET A 1 -40.09 15.07 -20.08
N SER A 2 -38.97 14.75 -19.42
CA SER A 2 -37.78 14.13 -20.03
C SER A 2 -36.80 15.18 -20.57
N VAL A 3 -35.85 15.60 -19.73
CA VAL A 3 -34.51 15.96 -20.20
C VAL A 3 -33.52 14.92 -19.67
N PRO A 4 -32.75 14.25 -20.55
CA PRO A 4 -31.89 13.13 -20.19
C PRO A 4 -30.53 13.56 -19.63
N THR A 5 -30.07 12.68 -18.74
CA THR A 5 -28.72 12.40 -18.24
C THR A 5 -27.58 12.84 -19.16
N LEU A 6 -26.67 13.66 -18.65
CA LEU A 6 -25.31 13.80 -19.17
C LEU A 6 -24.42 12.75 -18.46
N PRO A 7 -23.76 11.84 -19.20
CA PRO A 7 -22.73 10.98 -18.63
C PRO A 7 -21.43 11.76 -18.58
N THR A 8 -20.87 12.03 -17.40
CA THR A 8 -19.49 12.52 -17.30
C THR A 8 -18.55 11.38 -17.70
N LEU A 9 -18.14 11.46 -18.96
CA LEU A 9 -17.09 10.70 -19.61
C LEU A 9 -15.77 10.84 -18.84
N PHE A 10 -15.36 9.77 -18.14
CA PHE A 10 -13.97 9.55 -17.77
C PHE A 10 -13.50 8.26 -18.43
N MET A 11 -12.97 8.39 -19.65
CA MET A 11 -12.05 7.41 -20.24
C MET A 11 -10.74 8.14 -20.53
N ALA A 12 -9.68 7.75 -19.83
CA ALA A 12 -8.31 8.01 -20.23
C ALA A 12 -7.59 6.67 -20.35
N THR A 13 -7.08 6.40 -21.55
CA THR A 13 -6.43 5.17 -22.02
C THR A 13 -4.91 5.32 -22.02
N SER A 14 -4.16 4.45 -21.33
CA SER A 14 -2.91 3.81 -21.84
C SER A 14 -2.15 3.02 -20.77
N SER A 15 -2.08 1.70 -20.96
CA SER A 15 -0.92 0.83 -20.81
C SER A 15 0.11 1.10 -19.70
N TYR A 16 -0.20 0.65 -18.49
CA TYR A 16 0.70 0.00 -17.53
C TYR A 16 -0.21 -0.62 -16.46
N THR A 17 -0.05 -1.88 -16.08
CA THR A 17 -0.66 -2.42 -14.85
C THR A 17 0.45 -2.47 -13.79
N PRO A 18 0.74 -1.32 -13.14
CA PRO A 18 1.66 -1.32 -12.01
C PRO A 18 1.09 -2.21 -10.90
N ILE A 19 1.98 -2.75 -10.07
CA ILE A 19 1.62 -3.21 -8.73
C ILE A 19 0.69 -2.15 -8.13
N ASN A 20 -0.49 -2.59 -7.71
CA ASN A 20 -1.69 -1.79 -7.51
C ASN A 20 -1.39 -0.33 -7.13
N CYS A 21 -1.52 0.58 -8.11
CA CYS A 21 -1.12 1.99 -7.95
C CYS A 21 -1.76 2.62 -6.70
N SER A 22 -2.97 2.18 -6.34
CA SER A 22 -3.69 2.64 -5.16
C SER A 22 -3.03 2.26 -3.84
N PHE A 23 -2.37 1.11 -3.74
CA PHE A 23 -1.71 0.72 -2.50
C PHE A 23 -0.39 1.48 -2.31
N TYR A 24 0.38 1.65 -3.39
CA TYR A 24 1.61 2.43 -3.35
C TYR A 24 1.33 3.90 -3.05
N ASP A 25 0.33 4.50 -3.70
CA ASP A 25 -0.12 5.86 -3.45
C ASP A 25 -0.56 6.04 -1.99
N GLU A 26 -1.23 5.05 -1.39
CA GLU A 26 -1.57 5.10 0.03
C GLU A 26 -0.38 4.97 0.98
N LEU A 27 0.59 4.11 0.65
CA LEU A 27 1.84 4.03 1.41
C LEU A 27 2.63 5.34 1.31
N GLU A 28 2.67 5.94 0.12
CA GLU A 28 3.37 7.21 -0.15
C GLU A 28 2.65 8.39 0.52
N ALA A 29 1.31 8.41 0.51
CA ALA A 29 0.49 9.35 1.25
C ALA A 29 0.69 9.20 2.77
N ARG A 30 0.83 7.98 3.28
CA ARG A 30 1.15 7.71 4.70
C ARG A 30 2.55 8.16 5.07
N ALA A 31 3.54 7.91 4.21
CA ALA A 31 4.89 8.43 4.39
C ALA A 31 4.93 9.96 4.38
N THR A 32 4.14 10.59 3.49
CA THR A 32 4.02 12.06 3.38
C THR A 32 3.28 12.66 4.58
N THR A 33 2.21 12.03 5.03
CA THR A 33 1.42 12.50 6.19
C THR A 33 2.10 12.19 7.53
N GLY A 34 3.03 11.23 7.56
CA GLY A 34 3.73 10.80 8.78
C GLY A 34 2.79 10.18 9.80
N GLN A 35 1.70 9.55 9.36
CA GLN A 35 0.73 8.96 10.28
C GLN A 35 1.24 7.64 10.87
N PRO A 36 1.01 7.39 12.18
CA PRO A 36 1.29 6.09 12.77
C PRO A 36 0.30 5.06 12.23
N CYS A 37 0.80 3.89 11.81
CA CYS A 37 0.02 2.81 11.24
C CYS A 37 0.43 1.46 11.82
N THR A 38 -0.46 0.47 11.72
CA THR A 38 -0.18 -0.90 12.13
C THR A 38 0.23 -1.75 10.95
N LEU A 39 1.48 -2.19 10.86
CA LEU A 39 1.95 -3.12 9.86
C LEU A 39 1.66 -4.55 10.31
N THR A 40 0.95 -5.32 9.50
CA THR A 40 0.81 -6.76 9.69
C THR A 40 1.72 -7.45 8.69
N TYR A 41 2.65 -8.28 9.16
CA TYR A 41 3.64 -8.95 8.33
C TYR A 41 3.82 -10.41 8.73
N ARG A 42 4.23 -11.23 7.76
CA ARG A 42 4.45 -12.66 7.93
C ARG A 42 5.69 -13.08 7.16
N THR A 43 6.72 -13.48 7.89
CA THR A 43 7.98 -13.96 7.32
C THR A 43 7.88 -15.39 6.79
N GLU A 44 7.03 -16.22 7.40
CA GLU A 44 6.89 -17.63 7.04
C GLU A 44 5.42 -18.01 6.85
N PRO A 45 5.06 -18.75 5.81
CA PRO A 45 3.67 -19.10 5.53
C PRO A 45 2.99 -19.91 6.65
N ASP A 46 3.77 -20.64 7.44
CA ASP A 46 3.29 -21.48 8.55
C ASP A 46 3.18 -20.73 9.89
N THR A 47 3.71 -19.51 9.97
CA THR A 47 3.71 -18.71 11.21
C THR A 47 2.54 -17.70 11.19
N PRO A 48 1.87 -17.46 12.34
CA PRO A 48 0.88 -16.40 12.43
C PRO A 48 1.50 -15.03 12.08
N PRO A 49 0.75 -14.16 11.38
CA PRO A 49 1.23 -12.82 11.07
C PRO A 49 1.47 -12.03 12.36
N SER A 50 2.58 -11.31 12.41
CA SER A 50 2.93 -10.40 13.49
C SER A 50 2.51 -8.98 13.14
N THR A 51 2.15 -8.19 14.16
CA THR A 51 1.82 -6.77 13.99
C THR A 51 2.93 -5.90 14.55
N TYR A 52 3.21 -4.78 13.88
CA TYR A 52 4.17 -3.79 14.30
C TYR A 52 3.58 -2.40 14.13
N HIS A 53 3.50 -1.63 15.21
CA HIS A 53 3.05 -0.24 15.16
C HIS A 53 4.22 0.70 14.90
N GLY A 54 4.08 1.55 13.88
CA GLY A 54 5.05 2.61 13.65
C GLY A 54 4.62 3.57 12.55
N THR A 55 5.39 4.62 12.38
CA THR A 55 5.16 5.63 11.33
C THR A 55 6.01 5.30 10.12
N ILE A 56 5.39 5.16 8.95
CA ILE A 56 6.11 4.98 7.69
C ILE A 56 6.91 6.26 7.43
N GLN A 57 8.22 6.13 7.37
CA GLN A 57 9.13 7.24 7.12
C GLN A 57 9.46 7.36 5.65
N ASP A 58 9.77 6.24 5.01
CA ASP A 58 10.22 6.18 3.61
C ASP A 58 9.99 4.78 3.03
N LEU A 59 9.86 4.69 1.70
CA LEU A 59 9.73 3.44 0.96
C LEU A 59 10.84 3.41 -0.07
N PHE A 60 11.63 2.35 -0.09
CA PHE A 60 12.78 2.25 -0.97
C PHE A 60 12.89 0.88 -1.62
N ILE A 61 13.48 0.84 -2.81
CA ILE A 61 13.71 -0.39 -3.55
C ILE A 61 15.17 -0.78 -3.44
N LYS A 62 15.44 -1.98 -2.96
CA LYS A 62 16.78 -2.55 -2.84
C LYS A 62 16.78 -3.92 -3.51
N ASP A 63 17.68 -4.09 -4.49
CA ASP A 63 17.82 -5.35 -5.24
C ASP A 63 16.51 -5.81 -5.92
N LYS A 64 15.75 -4.87 -6.50
CA LYS A 64 14.40 -5.11 -7.08
C LYS A 64 13.35 -5.59 -6.09
N VAL A 65 13.63 -5.53 -4.80
CA VAL A 65 12.69 -5.82 -3.72
C VAL A 65 12.31 -4.52 -3.04
N GLU A 66 11.03 -4.36 -2.78
CA GLU A 66 10.49 -3.18 -2.10
C GLU A 66 10.59 -3.34 -0.58
N TYR A 67 11.08 -2.28 0.07
CA TYR A 67 11.23 -2.17 1.50
C TYR A 67 10.51 -0.92 2.02
N LEU A 68 9.94 -1.06 3.20
CA LEU A 68 9.33 -0.02 3.99
C LEU A 68 10.26 0.29 5.16
N ARG A 69 10.56 1.56 5.37
CA ARG A 69 11.30 2.06 6.52
C ARG A 69 10.37 2.83 7.43
N LEU A 70 10.38 2.47 8.71
CA LEU A 70 9.69 3.21 9.75
C LEU A 70 10.59 4.31 10.34
N ALA A 71 9.97 5.29 10.98
CA ALA A 71 10.64 6.38 11.68
C ALA A 71 11.55 5.89 12.82
N ASP A 72 11.24 4.73 13.41
CA ASP A 72 12.07 4.07 14.43
C ASP A 72 13.37 3.47 13.84
N GLY A 73 13.48 3.41 12.51
CA GLY A 73 14.59 2.77 11.80
C GLY A 73 14.35 1.30 11.46
N PHE A 74 13.18 0.75 11.82
CA PHE A 74 12.78 -0.60 11.42
C PHE A 74 12.51 -0.68 9.92
N GLU A 75 13.08 -1.70 9.27
CA GLU A 75 12.95 -1.94 7.84
C GLU A 75 12.23 -3.27 7.60
N LEU A 76 11.17 -3.25 6.79
CA LEU A 76 10.34 -4.40 6.49
C LEU A 76 10.20 -4.57 4.98
N ARG A 77 10.36 -5.80 4.49
CA ARG A 77 10.07 -6.13 3.09
C ARG A 77 8.58 -6.09 2.83
N LEU A 78 8.15 -5.40 1.77
CA LEU A 78 6.74 -5.39 1.34
C LEU A 78 6.25 -6.79 0.94
N ASP A 79 7.15 -7.67 0.49
CA ASP A 79 6.84 -9.09 0.20
C ASP A 79 6.35 -9.86 1.44
N ALA A 80 6.84 -9.51 2.62
CA ALA A 80 6.37 -10.08 3.88
C ALA A 80 5.17 -9.32 4.46
N LEU A 81 4.81 -8.17 3.89
CA LEU A 81 3.72 -7.33 4.38
C LEU A 81 2.38 -7.91 3.93
N VAL A 82 1.48 -8.10 4.89
CA VAL A 82 0.15 -8.66 4.70
C VAL A 82 -0.90 -7.53 4.64
N ALA A 83 -0.81 -6.57 5.57
CA ALA A 83 -1.74 -5.46 5.67
C ALA A 83 -1.09 -4.24 6.34
N VAL A 84 -1.65 -3.06 6.11
CA VAL A 84 -1.28 -1.83 6.85
C VAL A 84 -2.54 -1.14 7.34
N ASP A 85 -2.68 -0.98 8.67
CA ASP A 85 -3.78 -0.25 9.30
C ASP A 85 -5.13 -0.82 8.87
N ASP A 86 -5.32 -2.13 9.05
CA ASP A 86 -6.48 -2.92 8.60
C ASP A 86 -6.74 -2.95 7.09
N LYS A 87 -5.96 -2.25 6.27
CA LYS A 87 -6.00 -2.39 4.81
C LYS A 87 -5.18 -3.58 4.35
N GLU A 88 -5.88 -4.68 4.06
CA GLU A 88 -5.28 -5.88 3.48
C GLU A 88 -4.85 -5.64 2.03
N MET A 89 -3.62 -6.03 1.69
CA MET A 89 -3.11 -5.96 0.31
C MET A 89 -3.94 -6.85 -0.65
N ARG A 90 -4.61 -7.88 -0.10
CA ARG A 90 -5.46 -8.85 -0.81
C ARG A 90 -6.77 -8.29 -1.39
N ASN A 91 -7.20 -7.09 -0.97
CA ASN A 91 -8.50 -6.53 -1.38
C ASN A 91 -8.46 -5.58 -2.59
N TYR A 92 -7.30 -5.38 -3.21
CA TYR A 92 -7.23 -4.62 -4.47
C TYR A 92 -7.30 -5.59 -5.66
N CYS A 93 -8.53 -5.87 -6.10
CA CYS A 93 -8.87 -6.71 -7.26
C CYS A 93 -9.49 -5.83 -8.36
#